data_AF-A0A915HFG4-F1
#
_entry.id   AF-A0A915HFG4-F1
#
_cell.length_a   1.000
_cell.length_b   1.000
_cell.length_c   1.000
_cell.angle_alpha   90.00
_cell.angle_beta   90.00
_cell.angle_gamma   90.00
#
_symmetry.space_group_name_H-M   'P 1'
#
loop_
_entity.id
_entity.type
_entity.pdbx_description
1 polymer ?
#
loop_
_entity_poly.entity_id
_entity_poly.type
_entity_poly.pdbx_seq_one_letter_code
_entity_poly.pdbx_strand_id
1 'polypeptide(L)' 'MLETGSGHIVSICSVAAYMGLAYSRAYSSSKSGQRGFMQALNHELKTCNKSSNIKTTTIYPSFVDTPLLKNLTPSSSFL' A
#
# COMPACT_ATOMS: atom_id res chain seq x y z
N MET A 1 -16.75 -1.02 -12.46
CA MET A 1 -15.38 -0.95 -13.03
C MET A 1 -15.21 -1.93 -14.19
N LEU A 2 -15.33 -3.24 -13.97
CA LEU A 2 -15.25 -4.23 -15.06
C LEU A 2 -16.43 -4.10 -16.04
N GLU A 3 -17.66 -4.07 -15.53
CA GLU A 3 -18.87 -3.86 -16.34
C GLU A 3 -18.85 -2.51 -17.08
N THR A 4 -18.32 -1.47 -16.43
CA THR A 4 -18.20 -0.11 -16.99
C THR A 4 -16.96 0.08 -17.88
N GLY A 5 -16.10 -0.93 -17.99
CA GLY A 5 -14.86 -0.89 -18.78
C GLY A 5 -13.85 0.19 -18.37
N SER A 6 -14.00 0.85 -17.22
CA SER A 6 -13.16 1.99 -16.83
C SER A 6 -13.18 2.28 -15.33
N GLY A 7 -12.11 2.92 -14.83
CA GLY A 7 -12.01 3.43 -13.47
C GLY A 7 -10.57 3.57 -12.97
N HIS A 8 -10.40 4.00 -11.71
CA HIS A 8 -9.09 4.11 -11.07
C HIS A 8 -9.10 3.51 -9.66
N ILE A 9 -8.22 2.54 -9.40
CA ILE A 9 -7.96 1.99 -8.07
C ILE A 9 -6.73 2.69 -7.47
N VAL A 10 -6.92 3.37 -6.35
CA VAL A 10 -5.83 3.99 -5.58
C VAL A 10 -5.62 3.21 -4.28
N SER A 11 -4.38 2.77 -4.05
CA SER A 11 -3.99 1.93 -2.90
C SER A 11 -3.00 2.66 -2.01
N ILE A 12 -3.28 2.73 -0.71
CA ILE A 12 -2.39 3.33 0.29
C ILE A 12 -1.49 2.24 0.89
N CYS A 13 -0.24 2.20 0.44
CA CYS A 13 0.79 1.29 0.93
C CYS A 13 1.65 1.99 1.98
N SER A 14 2.97 1.76 2.00
CA SER A 14 3.92 2.33 2.96
C SER A 14 5.34 2.15 2.46
N VAL A 15 6.27 3.05 2.80
CA VAL A 15 7.71 2.83 2.62
C VAL A 15 8.21 1.53 3.26
N ALA A 16 7.50 1.02 4.28
CA ALA A 16 7.76 -0.29 4.91
C ALA A 16 7.58 -1.50 3.98
N ALA A 17 7.00 -1.30 2.79
CA ALA A 17 6.90 -2.32 1.73
C ALA A 17 8.22 -2.52 0.94
N TYR A 18 9.15 -1.57 1.07
CA TYR A 18 10.47 -1.63 0.42
C TYR A 18 11.57 -2.05 1.39
N MET A 19 11.46 -1.64 2.65
CA MET A 19 12.40 -1.95 3.71
C MET A 19 11.65 -2.31 4.99
N GLY A 20 12.03 -3.42 5.63
CA GLY A 20 11.40 -3.84 6.87
C GLY A 20 11.72 -2.88 8.01
N LEU A 21 10.71 -2.55 8.81
CA LEU A 21 10.89 -1.74 10.02
C LEU A 21 10.97 -2.66 11.25
N ALA A 22 11.96 -2.41 12.11
CA ALA A 22 12.09 -3.11 13.38
C ALA A 22 10.81 -2.95 14.22
N TYR A 23 10.46 -3.99 14.97
CA TYR A 23 9.24 -4.06 15.80
C TYR A 23 7.92 -3.96 15.01
N SER A 24 7.96 -3.98 13.67
CA SER A 24 6.79 -3.81 12.80
C SER A 24 6.68 -4.94 11.78
N ARG A 25 6.95 -6.19 12.20
CA ARG A 25 7.04 -7.35 11.28
C ARG A 25 5.74 -7.59 10.52
N ALA A 26 4.61 -7.64 11.23
CA ALA A 26 3.30 -7.87 10.64
C ALA A 26 2.90 -6.73 9.69
N TYR A 27 3.15 -5.48 10.08
CA TYR A 27 2.88 -4.32 9.23
C TYR A 27 3.75 -4.32 7.96
N SER A 28 5.06 -4.54 8.10
CA SER A 28 6.01 -4.57 6.99
C SER A 28 5.69 -5.73 6.03
N SER A 29 5.36 -6.92 6.56
CA SER A 29 4.97 -8.07 5.72
C SER A 29 3.67 -7.81 4.97
N SER A 30 2.64 -7.27 5.63
CA SER A 30 1.37 -6.90 4.99
C SER A 30 1.58 -5.85 3.90
N LYS A 31 2.42 -4.84 4.12
CA LYS A 31 2.69 -3.78 3.12
C LYS A 31 3.53 -4.28 1.95
N SER A 32 4.50 -5.15 2.16
CA SER A 32 5.22 -5.84 1.08
C SER A 32 4.29 -6.74 0.26
N GLY A 33 3.38 -7.47 0.91
CA GLY A 33 2.35 -8.26 0.22
C GLY A 33 1.40 -7.39 -0.59
N GLN A 34 0.92 -6.28 -0.02
CA GLN A 34 0.09 -5.29 -0.72
C GLN A 34 0.80 -4.72 -1.97
N ARG A 35 2.11 -4.43 -1.86
CA ARG A 35 2.93 -3.98 -3.01
C ARG A 35 2.97 -5.04 -4.11
N GLY A 36 3.23 -6.29 -3.77
CA GLY A 36 3.23 -7.39 -4.74
C GLY A 36 1.87 -7.58 -5.42
N PHE A 37 0.80 -7.55 -4.62
CA PHE A 37 -0.58 -7.66 -5.12
C PHE A 37 -0.92 -6.55 -6.13
N MET A 38 -0.63 -5.29 -5.80
CA MET A 38 -0.94 -4.17 -6.69
C MET A 38 -0.11 -4.19 -7.99
N GLN A 39 1.11 -4.73 -7.95
CA GLN A 39 1.93 -4.94 -9.14
C GLN A 39 1.33 -6.02 -10.05
N ALA A 40 0.97 -7.17 -9.49
CA ALA A 40 0.33 -8.26 -10.23
C ALA A 40 -1.00 -7.78 -10.86
N LEU A 41 -1.85 -7.14 -10.06
CA LEU A 41 -3.12 -6.58 -10.55
C LEU A 41 -2.93 -5.57 -11.68
N ASN A 42 -1.95 -4.65 -11.57
CA ASN A 42 -1.65 -3.71 -12.66
C ASN A 42 -1.23 -4.44 -13.95
N HIS A 43 -0.44 -5.50 -13.81
CA HIS A 43 0.01 -6.30 -14.94
C HIS A 43 -1.16 -7.04 -15.60
N GLU A 44 -1.97 -7.74 -14.82
CA GLU A 44 -3.17 -8.47 -15.28
C GLU A 44 -4.16 -7.54 -16.02
N LEU A 45 -4.41 -6.35 -15.47
CA LEU A 45 -5.29 -5.37 -16.13
C LEU A 45 -4.74 -4.91 -17.48
N LYS A 46 -3.42 -4.76 -17.61
CA LYS A 46 -2.77 -4.36 -18.87
C LYS A 46 -2.71 -5.49 -19.90
N THR A 47 -2.54 -6.73 -19.46
CA THR A 47 -2.30 -7.87 -20.36
C THR A 47 -3.59 -8.62 -20.72
N CYS A 48 -4.42 -8.94 -19.73
CA CYS A 48 -5.63 -9.74 -19.89
C CYS A 48 -6.85 -8.89 -20.27
N ASN A 49 -6.87 -7.61 -19.89
CA ASN A 49 -8.06 -6.76 -20.00
C ASN A 49 -7.81 -5.49 -20.82
N LYS A 50 -7.20 -5.66 -22.01
CA LYS A 50 -6.76 -4.56 -22.91
C LYS A 50 -7.86 -3.58 -23.29
N SER A 51 -9.11 -4.03 -23.35
CA SER A 51 -10.27 -3.19 -23.67
C SER A 51 -10.74 -2.34 -22.49
N SER A 52 -10.30 -2.65 -21.27
CA SER A 52 -10.68 -1.92 -20.06
C SER A 52 -9.69 -0.79 -19.75
N ASN A 53 -10.19 0.41 -19.55
CA ASN A 53 -9.43 1.58 -19.10
C ASN A 53 -9.42 1.67 -17.57
N ILE A 54 -8.98 0.59 -16.92
CA ILE A 54 -8.86 0.53 -15.46
C ILE A 54 -7.40 0.81 -15.09
N LYS A 55 -7.18 1.91 -14.36
CA LYS A 55 -5.86 2.34 -13.91
C LYS A 55 -5.65 1.97 -12.45
N THR A 56 -4.40 1.76 -12.06
CA THR A 56 -4.04 1.58 -10.66
C THR A 56 -2.91 2.54 -10.26
N THR A 57 -2.96 3.04 -9.04
CA THR A 57 -1.89 3.83 -8.42
C THR A 57 -1.67 3.31 -7.00
N THR A 58 -0.42 3.11 -6.63
CA THR A 58 -0.05 2.77 -5.24
C THR A 58 0.79 3.90 -4.68
N ILE A 59 0.35 4.46 -3.56
CA ILE A 59 1.05 5.53 -2.85
C ILE A 59 1.83 4.89 -1.70
N TYR A 60 3.06 5.34 -1.47
CA TYR A 60 3.94 4.81 -0.42
C TYR A 60 4.32 5.92 0.55
N PRO A 61 3.43 6.30 1.49
CA PRO A 61 3.75 7.31 2.48
C PRO A 61 4.84 6.81 3.44
N SER A 62 5.61 7.77 3.95
CA SER A 62 6.41 7.60 5.16
C SER A 62 5.53 7.93 6.38
N PHE A 63 6.11 8.51 7.43
CA PHE A 63 5.35 9.07 8.54
C PHE A 63 4.48 10.23 8.05
N VAL A 64 3.17 10.14 8.32
CA VAL A 64 2.17 11.17 8.02
C VAL A 64 1.42 11.48 9.30
N ASP A 65 1.29 12.78 9.63
CA ASP A 65 0.60 13.25 10.83
C ASP A 65 -0.89 12.85 10.79
N THR A 66 -1.15 11.71 11.41
CA THR A 66 -2.46 11.05 11.48
C THR A 66 -2.57 10.36 12.83
N PRO A 67 -3.78 10.05 13.32
CA PRO A 67 -3.96 9.32 14.57
C PRO A 67 -3.24 7.97 14.65
N LEU A 68 -2.88 7.36 13.50
CA LEU A 68 -2.12 6.11 13.45
C LEU A 68 -0.78 6.22 14.20
N LEU A 69 -0.15 7.40 14.19
CA LEU A 69 1.17 7.59 14.82
C LEU A 69 1.10 7.81 16.33
N LYS A 70 -0.09 8.06 16.91
CA LYS A 70 -0.23 8.40 18.33
C LYS A 70 0.33 7.34 19.27
N ASN A 71 0.26 6.07 18.87
CA ASN A 71 0.72 4.93 19.68
C ASN A 71 2.15 4.46 19.32
N LEU A 72 2.85 5.16 18.42
CA LEU A 72 4.24 4.83 18.06
C LEU A 72 5.27 5.55 18.95
N THR A 73 4.84 6.53 19.74
CA THR A 73 5.69 7.14 20.77
C THR A 73 5.72 6.24 22.00
N PRO A 74 6.90 5.88 22.53
CA PRO A 74 6.97 5.25 23.85
C PRO A 74 6.35 6.25 24.83
N SER A 75 5.49 5.79 25.75
CA SER A 75 5.18 6.60 26.93
C SER A 75 6.52 6.86 27.62
N SER A 76 6.95 8.10 27.64
CA SER A 76 8.19 8.52 28.27
C SER A 76 8.19 8.11 29.75
N SER A 77 8.95 7.08 30.10
CA SER A 77 9.32 6.74 31.49
C SER A 77 10.61 5.92 31.54
N PHE A 78 11.67 6.40 30.86
CA PHE A 78 13.05 5.90 31.03
C PHE A 78 14.11 7.02 30.88
N LEU A 79 13.72 8.25 31.21
CA LEU A 79 14.58 9.32 31.70
C LEU A 79 13.88 9.92 32.92
#